data_AF-A0A970UME5-F1
#
_entry.id   AF-A0A970UME5-F1
#
_cell.length_a   1.000
_cell.length_b   1.000
_cell.length_c   1.000
_cell.angle_alpha   90.00
_cell.angle_beta   90.00
_cell.angle_gamma   90.00
#
_symmetry.space_group_name_H-M   'P 1'
#
loop_
_entity.id
_entity.type
_entity.pdbx_description
1 polymer ?
#
loop_
_entity_poly.entity_id
_entity_poly.type
_entity_poly.pdbx_seq_one_letter_code
_entity_poly.pdbx_strand_id
1 'polypeptide(L)'
;MRKLFSIILIAAIAAPMLLLYGCGGGKDSLPEPPGYITAIGKALYTAREGGEKIWLRGVNAGGWLVTEDWMCPTSLDNDLRAESGMFELWDALEESLGAQAAEEAYNLYRDTWWTEEDFDNCKAIGFNSIRLPFTWRDLENKDYTPKENGFDRLDWFITECAKREIYVIIDLHGAHGSQNGRHHSGDTRTGGDLYGNEENMDRTEALWVRVAERYKDNKWVAGYDLLNEPEAYPGGTMNRQTPQWEYFDRLYKAIRAVDQNHLIMMCPTWELYNLPDPKRYGWENVAYAPHFYEWNDSNNFEKQKKFLEDKVRHAEGLNYNIPVFVGEFTFFNNAESWIYALNLFKELGWGFSIWSYKVYGEGSSWGLYTAPNRTLDNVVTRHDDMESIRRKWGSLQTSASFTPNEWLIDTIKQVLL
;
A
#
# COMPACT_ATOMS: atom_id res chain seq x y z
N MET A 1 -36.71 -80.39 -13.90
CA MET A 1 -35.82 -81.42 -13.33
C MET A 1 -34.38 -81.07 -13.70
N ARG A 2 -33.49 -80.95 -12.69
CA ARG A 2 -31.99 -81.01 -12.72
C ARG A 2 -31.24 -79.93 -13.55
N LYS A 3 -30.57 -78.97 -12.89
CA LYS A 3 -29.12 -78.90 -12.54
C LYS A 3 -28.16 -79.05 -13.75
N LEU A 4 -27.31 -78.05 -14.05
CA LEU A 4 -25.88 -77.98 -13.66
C LEU A 4 -25.12 -76.77 -14.28
N PHE A 5 -24.01 -76.43 -13.62
CA PHE A 5 -23.08 -75.29 -13.74
C PHE A 5 -22.16 -75.28 -14.98
N SER A 6 -21.64 -74.08 -15.34
CA SER A 6 -20.21 -73.73 -15.62
C SER A 6 -20.16 -72.25 -16.08
N ILE A 7 -19.65 -71.25 -15.34
CA ILE A 7 -18.27 -70.86 -14.96
C ILE A 7 -17.42 -70.26 -16.12
N ILE A 8 -17.29 -68.92 -16.06
CA ILE A 8 -16.13 -68.02 -16.31
C ILE A 8 -15.66 -67.76 -17.76
N LEU A 9 -15.67 -66.48 -18.20
CA LEU A 9 -14.51 -65.57 -18.30
C LEU A 9 -14.95 -64.22 -18.92
N ILE A 10 -14.97 -63.12 -18.17
CA ILE A 10 -14.95 -61.75 -18.74
C ILE A 10 -13.80 -61.01 -18.07
N ALA A 11 -12.80 -60.66 -18.88
CA ALA A 11 -11.69 -59.82 -18.51
C ALA A 11 -12.17 -58.37 -18.37
N ALA A 12 -12.02 -57.78 -17.18
CA ALA A 12 -12.16 -56.35 -16.97
C ALA A 12 -10.76 -55.71 -17.03
N ILE A 13 -10.60 -54.75 -17.95
CA ILE A 13 -9.42 -53.90 -18.05
C ILE A 13 -9.47 -52.91 -16.89
N ALA A 14 -8.57 -53.06 -15.92
CA ALA A 14 -8.34 -52.09 -14.87
C ALA A 14 -7.32 -51.05 -15.36
N ALA A 15 -7.71 -49.78 -15.43
CA ALA A 15 -6.79 -48.66 -15.56
C ALA A 15 -6.05 -48.45 -14.22
N PRO A 16 -4.75 -48.12 -14.22
CA PRO A 16 -4.02 -47.94 -12.97
C PRO A 16 -4.36 -46.58 -12.36
N MET A 17 -5.05 -46.58 -11.22
CA MET A 17 -5.02 -45.47 -10.27
C MET A 17 -3.59 -45.34 -9.74
N LEU A 18 -2.91 -44.25 -10.13
CA LEU A 18 -1.71 -43.80 -9.44
C LEU A 18 -2.13 -43.26 -8.06
N LEU A 19 -1.94 -44.10 -7.04
CA LEU A 19 -1.89 -43.73 -5.64
C LEU A 19 -0.61 -42.91 -5.40
N LEU A 20 -0.75 -41.58 -5.32
CA LEU A 20 0.25 -40.74 -4.69
C LEU A 20 -0.03 -40.74 -3.18
N TYR A 21 0.75 -41.54 -2.45
CA TYR A 21 0.85 -41.47 -1.00
C TYR A 21 1.58 -40.17 -0.63
N GLY A 22 0.98 -39.41 0.28
CA GLY A 22 1.39 -38.05 0.63
C GLY A 22 2.64 -37.95 1.50
N CYS A 23 3.28 -36.79 1.39
CA CYS A 23 3.99 -36.18 2.50
C CYS A 23 2.99 -35.28 3.24
N GLY A 24 2.72 -35.59 4.50
CA GLY A 24 1.87 -34.79 5.37
C GLY A 24 2.53 -33.46 5.73
N GLY A 25 2.02 -32.39 5.17
CA GLY A 25 1.91 -31.08 5.82
C GLY A 25 0.44 -30.69 5.73
N GLY A 26 -0.20 -30.40 6.86
CA GLY A 26 -1.56 -29.86 6.82
C GLY A 26 -1.56 -28.63 5.91
N LYS A 27 -2.45 -28.58 4.92
CA LYS A 27 -2.81 -27.30 4.32
C LYS A 27 -3.60 -26.56 5.38
N ASP A 28 -2.91 -25.88 6.29
CA ASP A 28 -3.57 -24.93 7.16
C ASP A 28 -4.19 -23.89 6.23
N SER A 29 -5.52 -23.93 6.09
CA SER A 29 -6.26 -22.89 5.39
C SER A 29 -5.92 -21.55 6.03
N LEU A 30 -5.70 -20.52 5.23
CA LEU A 30 -5.51 -19.16 5.75
C LEU A 30 -6.67 -18.81 6.70
N PRO A 31 -6.42 -18.05 7.78
CA PRO A 31 -7.51 -17.58 8.62
C PRO A 31 -8.47 -16.76 7.75
N GLU A 32 -9.77 -16.93 7.96
CA GLU A 32 -10.80 -16.18 7.25
C GLU A 32 -11.24 -14.99 8.09
N PRO A 33 -11.25 -13.76 7.55
CA PRO A 33 -11.76 -12.61 8.28
C PRO A 33 -13.30 -12.66 8.35
N PRO A 34 -13.93 -11.98 9.31
CA PRO A 34 -15.38 -12.04 9.52
C PRO A 34 -16.21 -11.62 8.29
N GLY A 35 -15.69 -10.72 7.46
CA GLY A 35 -16.36 -10.18 6.30
C GLY A 35 -15.52 -9.09 5.63
N TYR A 36 -16.18 -8.29 4.80
CA TYR A 36 -15.57 -7.11 4.17
C TYR A 36 -15.64 -5.91 5.11
N ILE A 37 -14.53 -5.16 5.19
CA ILE A 37 -14.51 -3.90 5.93
C ILE A 37 -15.57 -2.96 5.35
N THR A 38 -16.46 -2.49 6.23
CA THR A 38 -17.63 -1.70 5.84
C THR A 38 -17.71 -0.41 6.65
N ALA A 39 -17.88 0.72 5.98
CA ALA A 39 -18.19 2.01 6.57
C ALA A 39 -19.68 2.11 6.94
N ILE A 40 -19.96 2.37 8.22
CA ILE A 40 -21.30 2.65 8.72
C ILE A 40 -21.24 3.93 9.55
N GLY A 41 -21.76 5.02 8.99
CA GLY A 41 -21.57 6.35 9.52
C GLY A 41 -20.08 6.72 9.62
N LYS A 42 -19.65 7.22 10.78
CA LYS A 42 -18.24 7.62 10.99
C LYS A 42 -17.30 6.47 11.39
N ALA A 43 -17.75 5.22 11.39
CA ALA A 43 -16.98 4.08 11.87
C ALA A 43 -16.84 2.97 10.82
N LEU A 44 -15.78 2.18 10.97
CA LEU A 44 -15.55 0.97 10.19
C LEU A 44 -15.95 -0.27 11.00
N TYR A 45 -16.42 -1.30 10.29
CA TYR A 45 -16.87 -2.57 10.84
C TYR A 45 -16.28 -3.74 10.06
N THR A 46 -16.09 -4.90 10.71
CA THR A 46 -15.53 -6.11 10.09
C THR A 46 -16.46 -6.80 9.08
N ALA A 47 -17.74 -6.43 9.06
CA ALA A 47 -18.73 -6.90 8.10
C ALA A 47 -19.92 -5.92 8.05
N ARG A 48 -20.69 -5.95 6.95
CA ARG A 48 -21.90 -5.14 6.77
C ARG A 48 -23.01 -5.47 7.77
N GLU A 49 -23.22 -6.76 8.04
CA GLU A 49 -24.19 -7.26 9.00
C GLU A 49 -23.47 -8.08 10.08
N GLY A 50 -23.79 -7.83 11.35
CA GLY A 50 -23.19 -8.55 12.49
C GLY A 50 -21.70 -8.29 12.72
N GLY A 51 -21.07 -7.40 11.94
CA GLY A 51 -19.67 -7.01 12.10
C GLY A 51 -19.42 -6.23 13.38
N GLU A 52 -18.23 -6.40 13.95
CA GLU A 52 -17.76 -5.62 15.09
C GLU A 52 -17.07 -4.34 14.62
N LYS A 53 -17.15 -3.27 15.42
CA LYS A 53 -16.43 -2.03 15.12
C LYS A 53 -14.92 -2.33 15.08
N ILE A 54 -14.25 -1.95 13.99
CA ILE A 54 -12.82 -2.14 13.82
C ILE A 54 -12.09 -0.81 13.78
N TRP A 55 -10.91 -0.80 14.41
CA TRP A 55 -9.94 0.27 14.34
C TRP A 55 -8.73 -0.25 13.55
N LEU A 56 -8.63 0.15 12.28
CA LEU A 56 -7.50 -0.21 11.41
C LEU A 56 -6.28 0.61 11.82
N ARG A 57 -5.20 -0.07 12.23
CA ARG A 57 -3.97 0.52 12.75
C ARG A 57 -2.79 -0.17 12.10
N GLY A 58 -1.92 0.61 11.50
CA GLY A 58 -0.95 0.06 10.59
C GLY A 58 0.26 0.93 10.31
N VAL A 59 1.00 0.46 9.34
CA VAL A 59 2.20 1.09 8.77
C VAL A 59 2.13 0.99 7.25
N ASN A 60 2.77 1.92 6.55
CA ASN A 60 2.92 1.86 5.11
C ASN A 60 4.08 0.92 4.75
N ALA A 61 3.90 0.09 3.72
CA ALA A 61 4.97 -0.62 3.04
C ALA A 61 5.72 0.30 2.05
N GLY A 62 6.02 1.53 2.51
CA GLY A 62 6.73 2.53 1.71
C GLY A 62 8.15 2.09 1.38
N GLY A 63 8.65 2.54 0.23
CA GLY A 63 9.96 2.15 -0.27
C GLY A 63 10.01 0.76 -0.90
N TRP A 64 8.90 0.01 -1.00
CA TRP A 64 8.91 -1.34 -1.59
C TRP A 64 8.60 -1.33 -3.09
N LEU A 65 7.31 -1.29 -3.46
CA LEU A 65 6.88 -1.17 -4.86
C LEU A 65 6.89 0.28 -5.36
N VAL A 66 7.12 1.22 -4.45
CA VAL A 66 7.27 2.64 -4.74
C VAL A 66 8.46 3.14 -3.95
N THR A 67 9.57 3.42 -4.62
CA THR A 67 10.78 3.94 -3.98
C THR A 67 10.81 5.47 -4.03
N GLU A 68 11.22 6.07 -2.92
CA GLU A 68 11.53 7.49 -2.85
C GLU A 68 12.99 7.67 -2.47
N ASP A 69 13.75 8.40 -3.30
CA ASP A 69 15.20 8.51 -3.14
C ASP A 69 15.61 8.99 -1.74
N TRP A 70 14.85 9.87 -1.08
CA TRP A 70 15.23 10.37 0.24
C TRP A 70 15.21 9.29 1.33
N MET A 71 14.41 8.22 1.19
CA MET A 71 14.26 7.15 2.19
C MET A 71 14.79 5.79 1.74
N CYS A 72 15.05 5.60 0.45
CA CYS A 72 15.49 4.34 -0.14
C CYS A 72 16.98 4.37 -0.53
N PRO A 73 17.63 3.19 -0.65
CA PRO A 73 18.99 3.08 -1.17
C PRO A 73 19.01 3.19 -2.71
N THR A 74 18.34 4.22 -3.23
CA THR A 74 18.17 4.53 -4.65
C THR A 74 18.58 5.98 -4.88
N SER A 75 19.13 6.27 -6.06
CA SER A 75 19.36 7.63 -6.53
C SER A 75 19.50 7.60 -8.04
N LEU A 76 18.88 8.50 -8.80
CA LEU A 76 19.03 8.49 -10.26
C LEU A 76 20.51 8.62 -10.69
N ASP A 77 21.23 9.57 -10.08
CA ASP A 77 22.64 9.86 -10.33
C ASP A 77 23.40 9.98 -8.99
N ASN A 78 24.66 10.40 -9.04
CA ASN A 78 25.52 10.63 -7.87
C ASN A 78 25.10 11.88 -7.05
N ASP A 79 23.90 12.40 -7.27
CA ASP A 79 23.25 13.43 -6.45
C ASP A 79 22.15 12.81 -5.59
N LEU A 80 22.45 12.65 -4.30
CA LEU A 80 21.52 12.08 -3.31
C LEU A 80 20.30 12.98 -3.02
N ARG A 81 20.23 14.19 -3.59
CA ARG A 81 19.16 15.18 -3.37
C ARG A 81 18.29 15.41 -4.61
N ALA A 82 18.46 14.61 -5.66
CA ALA A 82 17.83 14.85 -6.95
C ALA A 82 16.30 14.70 -6.96
N GLU A 83 15.69 14.17 -5.89
CA GLU A 83 14.24 13.89 -5.77
C GLU A 83 13.69 13.29 -7.07
N SER A 84 14.38 12.29 -7.61
CA SER A 84 13.98 11.64 -8.86
C SER A 84 12.89 10.59 -8.57
N GLY A 85 12.02 10.37 -9.55
CA GLY A 85 11.07 9.27 -9.50
C GLY A 85 11.75 7.92 -9.70
N MET A 86 11.09 6.88 -9.20
CA MET A 86 11.52 5.49 -9.38
C MET A 86 11.66 5.13 -10.86
N PHE A 87 10.78 5.65 -11.73
CA PHE A 87 10.76 5.24 -13.13
C PHE A 87 11.98 5.72 -13.89
N GLU A 88 12.55 6.87 -13.53
CA GLU A 88 13.75 7.43 -14.12
C GLU A 88 14.97 6.55 -13.81
N LEU A 89 15.14 6.13 -12.55
CA LEU A 89 16.23 5.22 -12.20
C LEU A 89 16.03 3.85 -12.87
N TRP A 90 14.79 3.37 -12.94
CA TRP A 90 14.50 2.08 -13.56
C TRP A 90 14.86 2.17 -15.05
N ASP A 91 14.37 3.18 -15.77
CA ASP A 91 14.70 3.40 -17.18
C ASP A 91 16.21 3.51 -17.39
N ALA A 92 16.92 4.22 -16.53
CA ALA A 92 18.37 4.38 -16.64
C ALA A 92 19.14 3.07 -16.41
N LEU A 93 18.68 2.20 -15.50
CA LEU A 93 19.24 0.86 -15.29
C LEU A 93 18.94 -0.08 -16.47
N GLU A 94 17.75 0.02 -17.05
CA GLU A 94 17.41 -0.73 -18.27
C GLU A 94 18.28 -0.32 -19.45
N GLU A 95 18.54 0.99 -19.62
CA GLU A 95 19.44 1.52 -20.64
C GLU A 95 20.89 1.04 -20.45
N SER A 96 21.38 0.98 -19.21
CA SER A 96 22.78 0.64 -18.92
C SER A 96 23.05 -0.86 -18.85
N LEU A 97 22.11 -1.67 -18.36
CA LEU A 97 22.28 -3.10 -18.12
C LEU A 97 21.57 -3.98 -19.16
N GLY A 98 20.57 -3.43 -19.86
CA GLY A 98 19.61 -4.18 -20.66
C GLY A 98 18.44 -4.72 -19.84
N ALA A 99 17.31 -4.97 -20.51
CA ALA A 99 16.03 -5.30 -19.89
C ALA A 99 16.06 -6.48 -18.91
N GLN A 100 16.74 -7.58 -19.27
CA GLN A 100 16.79 -8.76 -18.41
C GLN A 100 17.54 -8.47 -17.10
N ALA A 101 18.72 -7.85 -17.18
CA ALA A 101 19.53 -7.56 -16.00
C ALA A 101 18.89 -6.49 -15.10
N ALA A 102 18.20 -5.51 -15.69
CA ALA A 102 17.44 -4.52 -14.93
C ALA A 102 16.25 -5.16 -14.20
N GLU A 103 15.51 -6.07 -14.83
CA GLU A 103 14.44 -6.81 -14.14
C GLU A 103 14.97 -7.70 -13.01
N GLU A 104 16.14 -8.34 -13.20
CA GLU A 104 16.84 -9.06 -12.12
C GLU A 104 17.20 -8.12 -10.95
N ALA A 105 17.67 -6.91 -11.24
CA ALA A 105 18.00 -5.90 -10.23
C ALA A 105 16.74 -5.45 -9.45
N TYR A 106 15.63 -5.17 -10.12
CA TYR A 106 14.38 -4.78 -9.44
C TYR A 106 13.80 -5.92 -8.60
N ASN A 107 13.89 -7.16 -9.07
CA ASN A 107 13.47 -8.31 -8.28
C ASN A 107 14.34 -8.47 -7.05
N LEU A 108 15.67 -8.33 -7.17
CA LEU A 108 16.57 -8.35 -6.03
C LEU A 108 16.17 -7.30 -4.97
N TYR A 109 15.92 -6.05 -5.37
CA TYR A 109 15.48 -5.02 -4.44
C TYR A 109 14.18 -5.41 -3.73
N ARG A 110 13.16 -5.83 -4.50
CA ARG A 110 11.85 -6.19 -3.97
C ARG A 110 11.91 -7.43 -3.06
N ASP A 111 12.78 -8.39 -3.36
CA ASP A 111 12.99 -9.63 -2.60
C ASP A 111 13.71 -9.42 -1.27
N THR A 112 14.49 -8.35 -1.15
CA THR A 112 15.27 -8.07 0.07
C THR A 112 14.66 -6.95 0.91
N TRP A 113 13.94 -6.01 0.31
CA TRP A 113 13.33 -4.88 1.03
C TRP A 113 12.16 -5.30 1.91
N TRP A 114 11.36 -6.28 1.49
CA TRP A 114 10.24 -6.81 2.28
C TRP A 114 10.27 -8.34 2.25
N THR A 115 10.24 -8.95 3.44
CA THR A 115 10.34 -10.39 3.64
C THR A 115 9.31 -10.86 4.68
N GLU A 116 9.19 -12.17 4.90
CA GLU A 116 8.26 -12.73 5.89
C GLU A 116 8.46 -12.15 7.31
N GLU A 117 9.71 -11.83 7.68
CA GLU A 117 10.04 -11.27 9.00
C GLU A 117 9.36 -9.92 9.24
N ASP A 118 9.10 -9.16 8.18
CA ASP A 118 8.54 -7.81 8.26
C ASP A 118 7.06 -7.85 8.65
N PHE A 119 6.33 -8.85 8.16
CA PHE A 119 4.95 -9.09 8.58
C PHE A 119 4.88 -9.56 10.05
N ASP A 120 5.82 -10.42 10.49
CA ASP A 120 5.91 -10.87 11.88
C ASP A 120 6.18 -9.69 12.83
N ASN A 121 7.10 -8.81 12.45
CA ASN A 121 7.38 -7.56 13.14
C ASN A 121 6.12 -6.68 13.26
N CYS A 122 5.39 -6.49 12.16
CA CYS A 122 4.15 -5.72 12.16
C CYS A 122 3.10 -6.29 13.14
N LYS A 123 2.92 -7.63 13.13
CA LYS A 123 2.01 -8.31 14.05
C LYS A 123 2.46 -8.14 15.51
N ALA A 124 3.75 -8.25 15.79
CA ALA A 124 4.31 -8.13 17.14
C ALA A 124 4.19 -6.71 17.73
N ILE A 125 4.14 -5.67 16.88
CA ILE A 125 3.86 -4.29 17.29
C ILE A 125 2.37 -4.08 17.62
N GLY A 126 1.49 -4.96 17.13
CA GLY A 126 0.05 -4.90 17.35
C GLY A 126 -0.73 -4.27 16.19
N PHE A 127 -0.11 -4.13 15.01
CA PHE A 127 -0.80 -3.71 13.80
C PHE A 127 -1.77 -4.80 13.31
N ASN A 128 -2.87 -4.34 12.73
CA ASN A 128 -3.88 -5.20 12.10
C ASN A 128 -4.16 -4.78 10.65
N SER A 129 -3.42 -3.80 10.13
CA SER A 129 -3.50 -3.39 8.74
C SER A 129 -2.14 -2.90 8.23
N ILE A 130 -1.90 -3.02 6.93
CA ILE A 130 -0.74 -2.46 6.24
C ILE A 130 -1.22 -1.81 4.93
N ARG A 131 -0.82 -0.56 4.70
CA ARG A 131 -1.09 0.13 3.43
C ARG A 131 0.02 -0.22 2.44
N LEU A 132 -0.36 -0.67 1.26
CA LEU A 132 0.53 -1.16 0.20
C LEU A 132 0.50 -0.18 -0.98
N PRO A 133 1.42 0.80 -1.01
CA PRO A 133 1.66 1.62 -2.19
C PRO A 133 2.10 0.76 -3.38
N PHE A 134 1.53 1.00 -4.55
CA PHE A 134 1.99 0.47 -5.83
C PHE A 134 1.78 1.48 -6.95
N THR A 135 2.40 1.27 -8.10
CA THR A 135 2.22 2.09 -9.31
C THR A 135 1.64 1.27 -10.46
N TRP A 136 1.16 1.95 -11.51
CA TRP A 136 0.76 1.27 -12.75
C TRP A 136 1.87 0.39 -13.34
N ARG A 137 3.14 0.80 -13.17
CA ARG A 137 4.31 0.10 -13.72
C ARG A 137 4.62 -1.21 -12.98
N ASP A 138 4.00 -1.46 -11.83
CA ASP A 138 4.07 -2.78 -11.18
C ASP A 138 3.27 -3.83 -11.95
N LEU A 139 2.11 -3.44 -12.50
CA LEU A 139 1.17 -4.35 -13.15
C LEU A 139 1.26 -4.34 -14.68
N GLU A 140 1.88 -3.32 -15.27
CA GLU A 140 1.91 -3.10 -16.72
C GLU A 140 3.32 -2.81 -17.25
N ASN A 141 3.56 -3.22 -18.48
CA ASN A 141 4.75 -2.86 -19.25
C ASN A 141 4.66 -1.39 -19.73
N LYS A 142 5.77 -0.84 -20.21
CA LYS A 142 5.83 0.54 -20.76
C LYS A 142 4.91 0.78 -21.96
N ASP A 143 4.57 -0.28 -22.68
CA ASP A 143 3.60 -0.27 -23.78
C ASP A 143 2.16 -0.46 -23.30
N TYR A 144 1.95 -0.41 -21.97
CA TYR A 144 0.66 -0.50 -21.28
C TYR A 144 0.00 -1.87 -21.34
N THR A 145 0.71 -2.88 -21.87
CA THR A 145 0.22 -4.26 -21.78
C THR A 145 0.34 -4.79 -20.35
N PRO A 146 -0.62 -5.60 -19.86
CA PRO A 146 -0.48 -6.26 -18.57
C PRO A 146 0.78 -7.14 -18.54
N LYS A 147 1.52 -7.11 -17.42
CA LYS A 147 2.59 -8.08 -17.17
C LYS A 147 2.02 -9.45 -16.87
N GLU A 148 2.68 -10.50 -17.36
CA GLU A 148 2.27 -11.89 -17.10
C GLU A 148 2.23 -12.22 -15.60
N ASN A 149 3.21 -11.71 -14.85
CA ASN A 149 3.39 -11.90 -13.41
C ASN A 149 3.14 -10.61 -12.59
N GLY A 150 2.39 -9.65 -13.14
CA GLY A 150 2.19 -8.34 -12.51
C GLY A 150 1.62 -8.41 -11.09
N PHE A 151 0.73 -9.37 -10.83
CA PHE A 151 0.07 -9.52 -9.54
C PHE A 151 0.84 -10.36 -8.51
N ASP A 152 1.90 -11.08 -8.89
CA ASP A 152 2.58 -12.04 -8.02
C ASP A 152 3.05 -11.41 -6.70
N ARG A 153 3.54 -10.17 -6.74
CA ARG A 153 4.01 -9.44 -5.56
C ARG A 153 2.88 -9.02 -4.64
N LEU A 154 1.79 -8.50 -5.19
CA LEU A 154 0.61 -8.10 -4.42
C LEU A 154 -0.05 -9.36 -3.82
N ASP A 155 -0.14 -10.44 -4.58
CA ASP A 155 -0.70 -11.73 -4.13
C ASP A 155 0.11 -12.33 -2.98
N TRP A 156 1.45 -12.34 -3.10
CA TRP A 156 2.33 -12.77 -2.02
C TRP A 156 2.15 -11.90 -0.77
N PHE A 157 2.13 -10.58 -0.93
CA PHE A 157 2.00 -9.65 0.20
C PHE A 157 0.68 -9.82 0.94
N ILE A 158 -0.44 -9.91 0.20
CA ILE A 158 -1.76 -10.13 0.80
C ILE A 158 -1.82 -11.50 1.48
N THR A 159 -1.18 -12.52 0.91
CA THR A 159 -1.09 -13.86 1.52
C THR A 159 -0.31 -13.83 2.84
N GLU A 160 0.85 -13.16 2.90
CA GLU A 160 1.64 -13.06 4.12
C GLU A 160 0.96 -12.24 5.22
N CYS A 161 0.24 -11.18 4.84
CA CYS A 161 -0.65 -10.43 5.72
C CYS A 161 -1.79 -11.32 6.26
N ALA A 162 -2.45 -12.07 5.38
CA ALA A 162 -3.54 -12.98 5.76
C ALA A 162 -3.10 -14.04 6.78
N LYS A 163 -1.92 -14.66 6.62
CA LYS A 163 -1.37 -15.62 7.60
C LYS A 163 -1.27 -15.06 9.02
N ARG A 164 -1.19 -13.73 9.16
CA ARG A 164 -1.03 -13.00 10.43
C ARG A 164 -2.28 -12.20 10.81
N GLU A 165 -3.38 -12.38 10.09
CA GLU A 165 -4.65 -11.66 10.30
C GLU A 165 -4.48 -10.13 10.19
N ILE A 166 -3.70 -9.69 9.20
CA ILE A 166 -3.46 -8.29 8.89
C ILE A 166 -4.22 -7.95 7.61
N TYR A 167 -5.01 -6.88 7.62
CA TYR A 167 -5.67 -6.38 6.43
C TYR A 167 -4.70 -5.59 5.52
N VAL A 168 -4.93 -5.62 4.21
CA VAL A 168 -4.18 -4.81 3.24
C VAL A 168 -5.05 -3.70 2.68
N ILE A 169 -4.54 -2.48 2.69
CA ILE A 169 -5.13 -1.35 1.95
C ILE A 169 -4.28 -1.17 0.70
N ILE A 170 -4.87 -1.43 -0.46
CA ILE A 170 -4.16 -1.31 -1.75
C ILE A 170 -4.23 0.15 -2.18
N ASP A 171 -3.07 0.79 -2.33
CA ASP A 171 -2.95 2.22 -2.59
C ASP A 171 -2.30 2.47 -3.96
N LEU A 172 -3.06 3.06 -4.89
CA LEU A 172 -2.48 3.48 -6.17
C LEU A 172 -1.70 4.78 -5.96
N HIS A 173 -0.42 4.59 -5.69
CA HIS A 173 0.50 5.65 -5.35
C HIS A 173 1.07 6.36 -6.57
N GLY A 174 1.09 5.69 -7.73
CA GLY A 174 1.53 6.26 -9.01
C GLY A 174 0.59 5.87 -10.15
N ALA A 175 -0.29 6.79 -10.56
CA ALA A 175 -1.21 6.61 -11.68
C ALA A 175 -0.54 6.92 -13.04
N HIS A 176 -1.20 6.55 -14.15
CA HIS A 176 -0.73 6.94 -15.49
C HIS A 176 -0.65 8.46 -15.59
N GLY A 177 0.46 8.97 -16.14
CA GLY A 177 0.70 10.41 -16.27
C GLY A 177 1.01 11.14 -14.95
N SER A 178 1.05 10.44 -13.81
CA SER A 178 1.13 11.02 -12.46
C SER A 178 -0.04 11.92 -12.07
N GLN A 179 -0.55 11.71 -10.85
CA GLN A 179 -1.63 12.50 -10.27
C GLN A 179 -1.18 13.81 -9.60
N ASN A 180 0.14 14.05 -9.48
CA ASN A 180 0.71 15.21 -8.79
C ASN A 180 2.07 15.69 -9.33
N GLY A 181 2.70 14.95 -10.25
CA GLY A 181 4.01 15.28 -10.83
C GLY A 181 5.18 15.13 -9.84
N ARG A 182 5.00 14.46 -8.71
CA ARG A 182 6.01 14.33 -7.65
C ARG A 182 6.76 13.01 -7.76
N HIS A 183 7.95 12.95 -7.16
CA HIS A 183 8.81 11.77 -7.19
C HIS A 183 8.15 10.53 -6.59
N HIS A 184 7.36 10.69 -5.52
CA HIS A 184 6.63 9.58 -4.91
C HIS A 184 5.57 8.98 -5.84
N SER A 185 5.05 9.72 -6.83
CA SER A 185 4.16 9.13 -7.87
C SER A 185 4.88 8.27 -8.92
N GLY A 186 6.21 8.21 -8.87
CA GLY A 186 7.04 7.36 -9.71
C GLY A 186 7.65 8.05 -10.94
N ASP A 187 7.03 9.08 -11.52
CA ASP A 187 7.54 9.76 -12.73
C ASP A 187 7.43 11.29 -12.63
N THR A 188 8.57 11.96 -12.46
CA THR A 188 8.64 13.43 -12.39
C THR A 188 8.69 14.09 -13.76
N ARG A 189 8.97 13.33 -14.83
CA ARG A 189 9.08 13.86 -16.21
C ARG A 189 7.73 14.26 -16.78
N THR A 190 6.64 13.69 -16.26
CA THR A 190 5.26 13.95 -16.73
C THR A 190 4.70 15.29 -16.24
N GLY A 191 5.19 15.81 -15.12
CA GLY A 191 4.67 17.03 -14.50
C GLY A 191 3.23 16.93 -13.95
N GLY A 192 2.65 15.74 -13.88
CA GLY A 192 1.29 15.51 -13.36
C GLY A 192 0.20 15.72 -14.41
N ASP A 193 0.20 14.89 -15.46
CA ASP A 193 -0.71 14.97 -16.62
C ASP A 193 -1.88 13.96 -16.54
N LEU A 194 -2.15 13.36 -15.39
CA LEU A 194 -3.30 12.45 -15.25
C LEU A 194 -4.61 13.12 -15.68
N TYR A 195 -4.90 14.33 -15.16
CA TYR A 195 -6.17 15.01 -15.41
C TYR A 195 -6.21 15.82 -16.71
N GLY A 196 -5.05 16.07 -17.32
CA GLY A 196 -4.93 16.77 -18.59
C GLY A 196 -5.11 15.87 -19.81
N ASN A 197 -5.12 14.55 -19.60
CA ASN A 197 -5.03 13.56 -20.65
C ASN A 197 -6.01 12.40 -20.41
N GLU A 198 -7.07 12.35 -21.23
CA GLU A 198 -8.12 11.33 -21.14
C GLU A 198 -7.56 9.91 -21.26
N GLU A 199 -6.50 9.68 -22.04
CA GLU A 199 -5.89 8.35 -22.18
C GLU A 199 -5.23 7.90 -20.85
N ASN A 200 -4.62 8.81 -20.09
CA ASN A 200 -4.09 8.50 -18.77
C ASN A 200 -5.22 8.15 -17.77
N MET A 201 -6.35 8.86 -17.86
CA MET A 201 -7.55 8.60 -17.06
C MET A 201 -8.16 7.23 -17.41
N ASP A 202 -8.35 6.95 -18.70
CA ASP A 202 -8.86 5.67 -19.20
C ASP A 202 -8.00 4.48 -18.75
N ARG A 203 -6.67 4.61 -18.85
CA ARG A 203 -5.73 3.55 -18.45
C ARG A 203 -5.73 3.32 -16.95
N THR A 204 -5.75 4.39 -16.17
CA THR A 204 -5.81 4.30 -14.70
C THR A 204 -7.15 3.69 -14.25
N GLU A 205 -8.26 4.02 -14.91
CA GLU A 205 -9.56 3.34 -14.69
C GLU A 205 -9.46 1.85 -15.00
N ALA A 206 -8.92 1.48 -16.17
CA ALA A 206 -8.77 0.08 -16.57
C ALA A 206 -7.82 -0.71 -15.65
N LEU A 207 -6.81 -0.05 -15.08
CA LEU A 207 -5.93 -0.62 -14.06
C LEU A 207 -6.72 -0.93 -12.79
N TRP A 208 -7.52 0.02 -12.29
CA TRP A 208 -8.36 -0.18 -11.11
C TRP A 208 -9.38 -1.29 -11.28
N VAL A 209 -10.03 -1.38 -12.45
CA VAL A 209 -10.94 -2.49 -12.76
C VAL A 209 -10.23 -3.84 -12.68
N ARG A 210 -8.99 -3.94 -13.19
CA ARG A 210 -8.19 -5.18 -13.09
C ARG A 210 -7.83 -5.54 -11.65
N VAL A 211 -7.43 -4.56 -10.85
CA VAL A 211 -7.12 -4.75 -9.42
C VAL A 211 -8.37 -5.19 -8.64
N ALA A 212 -9.50 -4.53 -8.86
CA ALA A 212 -10.76 -4.87 -8.22
C ALA A 212 -11.28 -6.25 -8.63
N GLU A 213 -11.24 -6.60 -9.93
CA GLU A 213 -11.58 -7.95 -10.41
C GLU A 213 -10.70 -9.04 -9.75
N ARG A 214 -9.40 -8.77 -9.58
CA ARG A 214 -8.46 -9.72 -8.96
C ARG A 214 -8.80 -9.98 -7.49
N TYR A 215 -9.19 -8.94 -6.75
CA TYR A 215 -9.28 -8.98 -5.29
C TYR A 215 -10.69 -8.94 -4.71
N LYS A 216 -11.76 -8.80 -5.51
CA LYS A 216 -13.16 -8.70 -5.03
C LYS A 216 -13.62 -9.78 -4.05
N ASP A 217 -13.02 -10.98 -4.12
CA ASP A 217 -13.34 -12.12 -3.25
C ASP A 217 -12.36 -12.28 -2.07
N ASN A 218 -11.30 -11.47 -1.99
CA ASN A 218 -10.29 -11.52 -0.93
C ASN A 218 -10.56 -10.50 0.17
N LYS A 219 -11.29 -10.93 1.21
CA LYS A 219 -11.67 -10.10 2.36
C LYS A 219 -10.51 -9.60 3.23
N TRP A 220 -9.29 -10.13 3.07
CA TRP A 220 -8.11 -9.55 3.74
C TRP A 220 -7.67 -8.24 3.08
N VAL A 221 -8.15 -7.94 1.88
CA VAL A 221 -8.11 -6.57 1.37
C VAL A 221 -9.16 -5.76 2.12
N ALA A 222 -8.74 -4.75 2.89
CA ALA A 222 -9.66 -3.84 3.58
C ALA A 222 -10.34 -2.90 2.58
N GLY A 223 -9.61 -2.45 1.57
CA GLY A 223 -10.12 -1.50 0.60
C GLY A 223 -9.07 -0.99 -0.38
N TYR A 224 -9.52 -0.07 -1.23
CA TYR A 224 -8.78 0.54 -2.31
C TYR A 224 -8.62 2.04 -2.05
N ASP A 225 -7.38 2.52 -1.87
CA ASP A 225 -7.07 3.96 -1.80
C ASP A 225 -6.75 4.46 -3.21
N LEU A 226 -7.70 5.22 -3.77
CA LEU A 226 -7.82 5.38 -5.22
C LEU A 226 -6.63 6.07 -5.88
N LEU A 227 -6.12 7.11 -5.22
CA LEU A 227 -4.99 7.91 -5.68
C LEU A 227 -4.32 8.50 -4.45
N ASN A 228 -3.01 8.33 -4.34
CA ASN A 228 -2.21 8.97 -3.31
C ASN A 228 -1.98 10.46 -3.63
N GLU A 229 -2.26 11.35 -2.68
CA GLU A 229 -2.03 12.81 -2.78
C GLU A 229 -2.30 13.42 -4.17
N PRO A 230 -3.50 13.25 -4.74
CA PRO A 230 -3.84 13.85 -6.02
C PRO A 230 -3.87 15.37 -5.89
N GLU A 231 -3.25 16.08 -6.83
CA GLU A 231 -3.22 17.54 -6.86
C GLU A 231 -4.04 18.09 -8.05
N ALA A 232 -4.60 19.30 -7.90
CA ALA A 232 -5.32 19.98 -8.99
C ALA A 232 -4.43 20.28 -10.21
N TYR A 233 -3.19 20.60 -9.88
CA TYR A 233 -1.98 20.86 -10.66
C TYR A 233 -0.84 20.79 -9.63
N PRO A 234 0.44 20.72 -10.01
CA PRO A 234 1.55 20.68 -9.04
C PRO A 234 1.44 21.75 -7.92
N GLY A 235 1.23 21.31 -6.67
CA GLY A 235 1.00 22.11 -5.46
C GLY A 235 -0.42 22.70 -5.28
N GLY A 236 -1.36 22.37 -6.15
CA GLY A 236 -2.72 22.93 -6.19
C GLY A 236 -3.75 22.10 -5.42
N THR A 237 -4.73 22.76 -4.80
CA THR A 237 -5.80 22.13 -4.02
C THR A 237 -6.99 21.69 -4.86
N MET A 238 -7.59 20.54 -4.55
CA MET A 238 -8.83 20.10 -5.21
C MET A 238 -10.09 20.78 -4.63
N ASN A 239 -11.12 20.92 -5.47
CA ASN A 239 -12.46 21.36 -5.09
C ASN A 239 -13.46 21.03 -6.22
N ARG A 240 -14.73 21.44 -6.09
CA ARG A 240 -15.76 21.21 -7.11
C ARG A 240 -15.48 21.81 -8.50
N GLN A 241 -14.52 22.73 -8.63
CA GLN A 241 -14.12 23.33 -9.89
C GLN A 241 -12.91 22.62 -10.52
N THR A 242 -12.38 21.59 -9.87
CA THR A 242 -11.24 20.81 -10.36
C THR A 242 -11.70 19.41 -10.80
N PRO A 243 -11.00 18.75 -11.74
CA PRO A 243 -11.45 17.48 -12.34
C PRO A 243 -11.45 16.28 -11.37
N GLN A 244 -10.76 16.39 -10.23
CA GLN A 244 -10.51 15.31 -9.27
C GLN A 244 -11.80 14.70 -8.73
N TRP A 245 -12.81 15.51 -8.39
CA TRP A 245 -14.07 14.98 -7.83
C TRP A 245 -14.82 14.12 -8.83
N GLU A 246 -14.91 14.57 -10.08
CA GLU A 246 -15.56 13.82 -11.16
C GLU A 246 -14.75 12.57 -11.52
N TYR A 247 -13.41 12.65 -11.45
CA TYR A 247 -12.56 11.50 -11.70
C TYR A 247 -12.64 10.45 -10.59
N PHE A 248 -12.72 10.86 -9.32
CA PHE A 248 -13.01 9.96 -8.22
C PHE A 248 -14.36 9.27 -8.38
N ASP A 249 -15.40 9.98 -8.84
CA ASP A 249 -16.69 9.36 -9.13
C ASP A 249 -16.61 8.35 -10.29
N ARG A 250 -15.83 8.67 -11.32
CA ARG A 250 -15.55 7.78 -12.43
C ARG A 250 -14.87 6.48 -11.98
N LEU A 251 -13.78 6.58 -11.20
CA LEU A 251 -13.08 5.43 -10.64
C LEU A 251 -13.98 4.61 -9.70
N TYR A 252 -14.75 5.29 -8.84
CA TYR A 252 -15.71 4.65 -7.94
C TYR A 252 -16.71 3.79 -8.72
N LYS A 253 -17.33 4.34 -9.78
CA LYS A 253 -18.30 3.62 -10.62
C LYS A 253 -17.67 2.45 -11.36
N ALA A 254 -16.44 2.62 -11.88
CA ALA A 254 -15.72 1.57 -12.57
C ALA A 254 -15.41 0.38 -11.65
N ILE A 255 -14.88 0.64 -10.45
CA ILE A 255 -14.64 -0.40 -9.44
C ILE A 255 -15.96 -1.04 -9.01
N ARG A 256 -16.99 -0.24 -8.71
CA ARG A 256 -18.31 -0.75 -8.34
C ARG A 256 -19.01 -1.49 -9.47
N ALA A 257 -18.54 -1.47 -10.71
CA ALA A 257 -19.09 -2.35 -11.75
C ALA A 257 -18.66 -3.82 -11.56
N VAL A 258 -17.53 -4.07 -10.88
CA VAL A 258 -16.93 -5.40 -10.72
C VAL A 258 -16.83 -5.85 -9.25
N ASP A 259 -16.83 -4.90 -8.31
CA ASP A 259 -16.71 -5.14 -6.87
C ASP A 259 -17.66 -4.26 -6.04
N GLN A 260 -18.67 -4.89 -5.45
CA GLN A 260 -19.70 -4.24 -4.63
C GLN A 260 -19.32 -4.11 -3.15
N ASN A 261 -18.22 -4.72 -2.71
CA ASN A 261 -17.99 -5.03 -1.30
C ASN A 261 -16.89 -4.18 -0.67
N HIS A 262 -15.72 -4.08 -1.29
CA HIS A 262 -14.57 -3.44 -0.64
C HIS A 262 -14.76 -1.95 -0.37
N LEU A 263 -14.18 -1.48 0.74
CA LEU A 263 -14.13 -0.06 1.07
C LEU A 263 -13.35 0.70 -0.03
N ILE A 264 -13.85 1.87 -0.43
CA ILE A 264 -13.11 2.77 -1.33
C ILE A 264 -12.68 3.99 -0.54
N MET A 265 -11.38 4.23 -0.49
CA MET A 265 -10.77 5.37 0.20
C MET A 265 -10.41 6.47 -0.79
N MET A 266 -10.66 7.72 -0.38
CA MET A 266 -10.40 8.92 -1.17
C MET A 266 -9.40 9.80 -0.42
N CYS A 267 -8.19 9.97 -0.97
CA CYS A 267 -7.21 10.90 -0.43
C CYS A 267 -7.58 12.35 -0.82
N PRO A 268 -7.72 13.29 0.15
CA PRO A 268 -7.88 14.70 -0.16
C PRO A 268 -6.55 15.30 -0.63
N THR A 269 -6.61 16.39 -1.39
CA THR A 269 -5.45 17.25 -1.53
C THR A 269 -5.31 18.07 -0.25
N TRP A 270 -4.39 17.67 0.63
CA TRP A 270 -4.01 18.34 1.89
C TRP A 270 -5.07 18.35 3.01
N GLU A 271 -6.32 18.72 2.73
CA GLU A 271 -7.35 18.94 3.76
C GLU A 271 -8.66 18.21 3.47
N LEU A 272 -9.31 17.68 4.51
CA LEU A 272 -10.55 16.91 4.38
C LEU A 272 -11.67 17.68 3.67
N TYR A 273 -11.73 19.01 3.84
CA TYR A 273 -12.73 19.84 3.19
C TYR A 273 -12.52 20.01 1.68
N ASN A 274 -11.39 19.54 1.14
CA ASN A 274 -11.16 19.46 -0.29
C ASN A 274 -11.92 18.29 -0.94
N LEU A 275 -12.54 17.39 -0.18
CA LEU A 275 -13.38 16.31 -0.70
C LEU A 275 -14.90 16.61 -0.64
N PRO A 276 -15.70 16.04 -1.55
CA PRO A 276 -17.15 16.27 -1.62
C PRO A 276 -17.92 15.41 -0.63
N ASP A 277 -19.01 15.94 -0.04
CA ASP A 277 -20.01 15.10 0.66
C ASP A 277 -20.35 13.87 -0.20
N PRO A 278 -20.14 12.63 0.28
CA PRO A 278 -20.41 11.40 -0.47
C PRO A 278 -21.82 11.34 -1.05
N LYS A 279 -22.80 11.99 -0.41
CA LYS A 279 -24.19 12.07 -0.88
C LYS A 279 -24.33 12.78 -2.23
N ARG A 280 -23.39 13.66 -2.59
CA ARG A 280 -23.36 14.36 -3.88
C ARG A 280 -23.31 13.38 -5.05
N TYR A 281 -22.51 12.33 -4.91
CA TYR A 281 -22.29 11.31 -5.94
C TYR A 281 -23.01 9.99 -5.63
N GLY A 282 -23.61 9.87 -4.44
CA GLY A 282 -24.26 8.64 -4.00
C GLY A 282 -23.27 7.55 -3.63
N TRP A 283 -22.07 7.92 -3.19
CA TRP A 283 -21.04 6.95 -2.80
C TRP A 283 -21.42 6.23 -1.51
N GLU A 284 -21.42 4.90 -1.59
CA GLU A 284 -21.55 3.99 -0.46
C GLU A 284 -20.25 3.24 -0.18
N ASN A 285 -20.08 2.86 1.08
CA ASN A 285 -18.90 2.18 1.62
C ASN A 285 -17.59 2.89 1.23
N VAL A 286 -17.47 4.15 1.64
CA VAL A 286 -16.29 5.01 1.41
C VAL A 286 -15.71 5.55 2.71
N ALA A 287 -14.41 5.84 2.70
CA ALA A 287 -13.70 6.56 3.76
C ALA A 287 -12.82 7.67 3.15
N TYR A 288 -12.45 8.67 3.96
CA TYR A 288 -11.44 9.64 3.55
C TYR A 288 -10.07 9.28 4.13
N ALA A 289 -9.04 9.43 3.30
CA ALA A 289 -7.67 9.06 3.61
C ALA A 289 -6.71 10.27 3.68
N PRO A 290 -6.88 11.22 4.63
CA PRO A 290 -6.01 12.39 4.71
C PRO A 290 -4.60 12.03 5.21
N HIS A 291 -3.64 12.87 4.84
CA HIS A 291 -2.27 12.80 5.36
C HIS A 291 -1.99 13.97 6.30
N PHE A 292 -1.35 13.69 7.43
CA PHE A 292 -1.11 14.67 8.49
C PHE A 292 0.38 14.86 8.77
N TYR A 293 0.90 15.99 8.29
CA TYR A 293 2.28 16.41 8.54
C TYR A 293 2.32 17.87 8.97
N GLU A 294 2.82 18.13 10.18
CA GLU A 294 3.13 19.48 10.66
C GLU A 294 4.65 19.70 10.65
N TRP A 295 5.14 20.11 9.49
CA TRP A 295 6.57 20.27 9.22
C TRP A 295 7.21 21.46 9.94
N ASN A 296 6.46 22.53 10.18
CA ASN A 296 7.04 23.77 10.71
C ASN A 296 7.40 23.66 12.19
N ASP A 297 6.80 22.69 12.89
CA ASP A 297 6.85 22.58 14.34
C ASP A 297 7.08 21.14 14.81
N SER A 298 7.94 20.42 14.09
CA SER A 298 8.27 19.00 14.29
C SER A 298 8.64 18.61 15.73
N ASN A 299 9.27 19.51 16.49
CA ASN A 299 9.71 19.25 17.86
C ASN A 299 8.85 19.93 18.94
N ASN A 300 7.73 20.57 18.59
CA ASN A 300 6.91 21.33 19.53
C ASN A 300 5.55 20.66 19.78
N PHE A 301 5.40 20.03 20.95
CA PHE A 301 4.19 19.30 21.32
C PHE A 301 2.92 20.14 21.24
N GLU A 302 2.88 21.33 21.84
CA GLU A 302 1.67 22.16 21.86
C GLU A 302 1.20 22.56 20.46
N LYS A 303 2.15 22.73 19.54
CA LYS A 303 1.83 23.07 18.15
C LYS A 303 1.40 21.85 17.33
N GLN A 304 2.04 20.69 17.52
CA GLN A 304 1.60 19.42 16.93
C GLN A 304 0.18 19.07 17.40
N LYS A 305 -0.08 19.21 18.71
CA LYS A 305 -1.40 19.05 19.31
C LYS A 305 -2.42 20.00 18.69
N LYS A 306 -2.10 21.30 18.63
CA LYS A 306 -2.99 22.29 18.03
C LYS A 306 -3.30 21.98 16.57
N PHE A 307 -2.30 21.56 15.79
CA PHE A 307 -2.46 21.14 14.40
C PHE A 307 -3.50 20.00 14.29
N LEU A 308 -3.38 18.96 15.13
CA LEU A 308 -4.36 17.87 15.13
C LEU A 308 -5.75 18.31 15.58
N GLU A 309 -5.85 19.15 16.61
CA GLU A 309 -7.14 19.71 17.04
C GLU A 309 -7.81 20.53 15.91
N ASP A 310 -7.02 21.23 15.09
CA ASP A 310 -7.52 21.91 13.89
C ASP A 310 -8.02 20.90 12.84
N LYS A 311 -7.30 19.79 12.60
CA LYS A 311 -7.76 18.71 11.68
C LYS A 311 -9.06 18.07 12.15
N VAL A 312 -9.21 17.80 13.45
CA VAL A 312 -10.44 17.27 14.04
C VAL A 312 -11.59 18.26 13.86
N ARG A 313 -11.37 19.54 14.15
CA ARG A 313 -12.37 20.60 13.94
C ARG A 313 -12.83 20.68 12.49
N HIS A 314 -11.92 20.56 11.52
CA HIS A 314 -12.26 20.51 10.10
C HIS A 314 -13.13 19.29 9.78
N ALA A 315 -12.74 18.10 10.25
CA ALA A 315 -13.50 16.87 10.03
C ALA A 315 -14.92 16.93 10.63
N GLU A 316 -15.06 17.48 11.85
CA GLU A 316 -16.35 17.69 12.50
C GLU A 316 -17.22 18.71 11.75
N GLY A 317 -16.61 19.78 11.26
CA GLY A 317 -17.27 20.84 10.50
C GLY A 317 -17.88 20.37 9.17
N LEU A 318 -17.34 19.31 8.56
CA LEU A 318 -17.88 18.76 7.31
C LEU A 318 -19.27 18.14 7.49
N ASN A 319 -19.50 17.45 8.61
CA ASN A 319 -20.75 16.75 8.88
C ASN A 319 -21.19 15.73 7.79
N TYR A 320 -20.23 15.13 7.06
CA TYR A 320 -20.50 14.18 5.97
C TYR A 320 -20.81 12.74 6.43
N ASN A 321 -20.73 12.45 7.74
CA ASN A 321 -20.95 11.13 8.32
C ASN A 321 -20.10 10.02 7.66
N ILE A 322 -18.81 10.30 7.49
CA ILE A 322 -17.83 9.43 6.82
C ILE A 322 -16.71 9.02 7.79
N PRO A 323 -16.18 7.79 7.73
CA PRO A 323 -14.99 7.42 8.49
C PRO A 323 -13.73 8.12 7.94
N VAL A 324 -12.78 8.35 8.84
CA VAL A 324 -11.45 8.88 8.49
C VAL A 324 -10.42 7.80 8.76
N PHE A 325 -9.54 7.58 7.80
CA PHE A 325 -8.37 6.74 7.90
C PHE A 325 -7.13 7.61 7.62
N VAL A 326 -6.33 7.95 8.62
CA VAL A 326 -5.13 8.79 8.41
C VAL A 326 -4.10 7.98 7.63
N GLY A 327 -4.03 8.17 6.31
CA GLY A 327 -3.27 7.33 5.39
C GLY A 327 -1.76 7.40 5.61
N GLU A 328 -1.30 8.59 5.99
CA GLU A 328 0.10 8.87 6.29
C GLU A 328 0.24 9.97 7.34
N PHE A 329 1.24 9.84 8.20
CA PHE A 329 1.63 10.85 9.18
C PHE A 329 2.98 10.51 9.81
N THR A 330 3.62 11.54 10.38
CA THR A 330 4.68 11.38 11.39
C THR A 330 4.57 12.52 12.41
N PHE A 331 4.97 12.25 13.65
CA PHE A 331 5.18 13.28 14.67
C PHE A 331 6.67 13.46 14.99
N PHE A 332 7.52 13.10 14.03
CA PHE A 332 8.97 13.26 14.08
C PHE A 332 9.54 12.64 15.35
N ASN A 333 10.52 13.29 15.99
CA ASN A 333 11.18 12.81 17.19
C ASN A 333 10.45 13.24 18.50
N ASN A 334 9.16 13.58 18.42
CA ASN A 334 8.39 14.05 19.58
C ASN A 334 7.43 12.95 20.09
N ALA A 335 7.89 12.15 21.06
CA ALA A 335 7.12 11.04 21.62
C ALA A 335 5.78 11.47 22.26
N GLU A 336 5.72 12.65 22.89
CA GLU A 336 4.48 13.17 23.49
C GLU A 336 3.40 13.42 22.42
N SER A 337 3.81 13.93 21.25
CA SER A 337 2.94 14.15 20.09
C SER A 337 2.43 12.83 19.52
N TRP A 338 3.30 11.81 19.43
CA TRP A 338 2.89 10.45 19.05
C TRP A 338 1.83 9.88 19.99
N ILE A 339 2.08 9.92 21.31
CA ILE A 339 1.14 9.38 22.31
C ILE A 339 -0.20 10.11 22.24
N TYR A 340 -0.17 11.45 22.18
CA TYR A 340 -1.39 12.24 22.09
C TYR A 340 -2.18 11.91 20.82
N ALA A 341 -1.52 11.91 19.66
CA ALA A 341 -2.16 11.65 18.38
C ALA A 341 -2.79 10.27 18.28
N LEU A 342 -2.06 9.22 18.67
CA LEU A 342 -2.56 7.84 18.61
C LEU A 342 -3.74 7.63 19.57
N ASN A 343 -3.72 8.23 20.76
CA ASN A 343 -4.88 8.20 21.67
C ASN A 343 -6.07 8.97 21.10
N LEU A 344 -5.83 10.14 20.50
CA LEU A 344 -6.88 10.92 19.84
C LEU A 344 -7.50 10.13 18.67
N PHE A 345 -6.70 9.48 17.82
CA PHE A 345 -7.21 8.62 16.75
C PHE A 345 -8.02 7.44 17.30
N LYS A 346 -7.58 6.82 18.39
CA LYS A 346 -8.31 5.75 19.08
C LYS A 346 -9.67 6.23 19.61
N GLU A 347 -9.71 7.38 20.28
CA GLU A 347 -10.93 7.99 20.83
C GLU A 347 -11.94 8.33 19.73
N LEU A 348 -11.46 8.89 18.61
CA LEU A 348 -12.28 9.24 17.44
C LEU A 348 -12.66 8.01 16.61
N GLY A 349 -11.98 6.88 16.78
CA GLY A 349 -12.08 5.70 15.93
C GLY A 349 -11.51 5.91 14.53
N TRP A 350 -10.58 6.85 14.36
CA TRP A 350 -9.88 7.08 13.10
C TRP A 350 -8.82 6.00 12.93
N GLY A 351 -8.92 5.24 11.84
CA GLY A 351 -7.83 4.33 11.48
C GLY A 351 -6.58 5.09 11.06
N PHE A 352 -5.44 4.44 11.00
CA PHE A 352 -4.20 5.09 10.58
C PHE A 352 -3.20 4.14 9.93
N SER A 353 -2.30 4.69 9.13
CA SER A 353 -1.08 4.04 8.66
C SER A 353 0.12 4.98 8.80
N ILE A 354 1.13 4.54 9.54
CA ILE A 354 2.35 5.32 9.80
C ILE A 354 3.22 5.36 8.53
N TRP A 355 3.78 6.52 8.20
CA TRP A 355 4.85 6.60 7.20
C TRP A 355 6.22 6.64 7.91
N SER A 356 7.01 5.56 7.89
CA SER A 356 6.84 4.29 7.18
C SER A 356 7.51 3.11 7.91
N TYR A 357 7.52 1.92 7.29
CA TYR A 357 8.12 0.71 7.90
C TYR A 357 9.65 0.78 7.94
N LYS A 358 10.31 1.03 6.80
CA LYS A 358 11.76 1.11 6.63
C LYS A 358 12.21 2.49 6.12
N VAL A 359 13.38 2.93 6.54
CA VAL A 359 14.05 4.14 6.01
C VAL A 359 15.57 4.01 6.07
N TYR A 360 16.25 4.49 5.02
CA TYR A 360 17.68 4.81 5.08
C TYR A 360 17.86 6.17 5.74
N GLY A 361 18.25 6.17 7.00
CA GLY A 361 18.38 7.37 7.83
C GLY A 361 18.55 6.96 9.27
N GLU A 362 19.77 7.06 9.78
CA GLU A 362 20.14 6.52 11.09
C GLU A 362 19.34 7.21 12.20
N GLY A 363 18.53 6.44 12.94
CA GLY A 363 17.67 6.97 14.01
C GLY A 363 16.52 7.86 13.51
N SER A 364 16.21 7.84 12.21
CA SER A 364 15.13 8.64 11.62
C SER A 364 13.75 8.24 12.15
N SER A 365 12.92 9.22 12.51
CA SER A 365 11.51 9.04 12.89
C SER A 365 10.59 8.69 11.72
N TRP A 366 11.12 8.65 10.49
CA TRP A 366 10.39 8.25 9.29
C TRP A 366 10.30 6.73 9.11
N GLY A 367 10.92 5.94 9.99
CA GLY A 367 10.90 4.49 9.91
C GLY A 367 10.82 3.82 11.27
N LEU A 368 10.05 2.74 11.34
CA LEU A 368 10.12 1.80 12.46
C LEU A 368 11.44 1.04 12.47
N TYR A 369 12.04 0.83 11.29
CA TYR A 369 13.34 0.22 11.10
C TYR A 369 14.22 1.17 10.30
N THR A 370 15.41 1.47 10.82
CA THR A 370 16.32 2.48 10.27
C THR A 370 17.62 1.84 9.82
N ALA A 371 18.09 2.20 8.62
CA ALA A 371 19.41 1.85 8.11
C ALA A 371 20.36 3.05 8.22
N PRO A 372 21.68 2.86 8.04
CA PRO A 372 22.64 3.96 7.97
C PRO A 372 22.23 5.03 6.95
N ASN A 373 22.73 6.25 7.16
CA ASN A 373 22.50 7.35 6.21
C ASN A 373 22.96 6.98 4.79
N ARG A 374 22.26 7.52 3.79
CA ARG A 374 22.57 7.31 2.38
C ARG A 374 23.96 7.85 2.03
N THR A 375 24.75 7.04 1.34
CA THR A 375 26.04 7.37 0.74
C THR A 375 26.14 6.71 -0.64
N LEU A 376 27.03 7.18 -1.51
CA LEU A 376 27.25 6.55 -2.82
C LEU A 376 27.74 5.09 -2.71
N ASP A 377 28.25 4.69 -1.55
CA ASP A 377 28.69 3.31 -1.30
C ASP A 377 27.52 2.34 -1.07
N ASN A 378 26.37 2.86 -0.62
CA ASN A 378 25.20 2.06 -0.22
C ASN A 378 23.90 2.36 -1.00
N VAL A 379 23.87 3.38 -1.86
CA VAL A 379 22.75 3.60 -2.80
C VAL A 379 23.08 3.07 -4.19
N VAL A 380 22.09 2.54 -4.89
CA VAL A 380 22.23 2.20 -6.32
C VAL A 380 21.93 3.43 -7.18
N THR A 381 22.78 3.65 -8.18
CA THR A 381 22.60 4.67 -9.21
C THR A 381 22.62 4.09 -10.62
N ARG A 382 22.27 4.91 -11.61
CA ARG A 382 22.34 4.52 -13.03
C ARG A 382 23.73 4.04 -13.51
N HIS A 383 24.78 4.34 -12.74
CA HIS A 383 26.18 4.01 -13.08
C HIS A 383 26.64 2.67 -12.49
N ASP A 384 25.83 2.04 -11.62
CA ASP A 384 26.18 0.77 -11.00
C ASP A 384 25.98 -0.41 -11.98
N ASP A 385 26.95 -1.33 -11.97
CA ASP A 385 26.82 -2.62 -12.63
C ASP A 385 26.08 -3.65 -11.76
N MET A 386 25.75 -4.81 -12.33
CA MET A 386 25.05 -5.87 -11.58
C MET A 386 25.82 -6.41 -10.38
N GLU A 387 27.15 -6.32 -10.35
CA GLU A 387 27.95 -6.72 -9.19
C GLU A 387 27.74 -5.72 -8.04
N SER A 388 27.84 -4.42 -8.34
CA SER A 388 27.61 -3.34 -7.40
C SER A 388 26.17 -3.34 -6.87
N ILE A 389 25.19 -3.56 -7.74
CA ILE A 389 23.78 -3.70 -7.38
C ILE A 389 23.58 -4.89 -6.42
N ARG A 390 24.13 -6.07 -6.73
CA ARG A 390 24.02 -7.24 -5.85
C ARG A 390 24.63 -7.00 -4.48
N ARG A 391 25.75 -6.28 -4.41
CA ARG A 391 26.36 -5.89 -3.14
C ARG A 391 25.49 -4.91 -2.34
N LYS A 392 24.90 -3.92 -2.99
CA LYS A 392 24.14 -2.83 -2.33
C LYS A 392 22.73 -3.26 -1.94
N TRP A 393 22.00 -3.93 -2.83
CA TRP A 393 20.62 -4.36 -2.62
C TRP A 393 20.47 -5.80 -2.12
N GLY A 394 21.55 -6.60 -2.10
CA GLY A 394 21.49 -8.00 -1.66
C GLY A 394 21.30 -8.20 -0.15
N SER A 395 21.42 -7.15 0.67
CA SER A 395 21.37 -7.23 2.13
C SER A 395 20.27 -6.38 2.77
N LEU A 396 19.23 -5.96 2.03
CA LEU A 396 18.19 -5.04 2.54
C LEU A 396 17.18 -5.68 3.51
N GLN A 397 17.37 -6.96 3.88
CA GLN A 397 16.54 -7.59 4.90
C GLN A 397 16.63 -6.83 6.22
N THR A 398 15.53 -6.78 6.98
CA THR A 398 15.45 -6.01 8.23
C THR A 398 16.51 -6.48 9.20
N SER A 399 16.60 -7.78 9.42
CA SER A 399 17.56 -8.38 10.35
C SER A 399 19.02 -8.21 9.93
N ALA A 400 19.30 -7.87 8.67
CA ALA A 400 20.65 -7.73 8.13
C ALA A 400 21.16 -6.29 8.15
N SER A 401 20.35 -5.32 7.72
CA SER A 401 20.80 -3.93 7.48
C SER A 401 20.02 -2.86 8.22
N PHE A 402 18.98 -3.22 8.98
CA PHE A 402 18.16 -2.25 9.69
C PHE A 402 18.17 -2.48 11.20
N THR A 403 18.13 -1.39 11.94
CA THR A 403 18.01 -1.37 13.40
C THR A 403 16.60 -0.91 13.77
N PRO A 404 15.90 -1.61 14.69
CA PRO A 404 14.60 -1.15 15.17
C PRO A 404 14.73 0.22 15.83
N ASN A 405 13.79 1.10 15.53
CA ASN A 405 13.64 2.40 16.18
C ASN A 405 12.90 2.19 17.51
N GLU A 406 13.62 1.68 18.51
CA GLU A 406 13.03 1.16 19.76
C GLU A 406 12.12 2.18 20.46
N TRP A 407 12.55 3.44 20.57
CA TRP A 407 11.74 4.46 21.24
C TRP A 407 10.40 4.69 20.54
N LEU A 408 10.37 4.69 19.20
CA LEU A 408 9.17 4.90 18.41
C LEU A 408 8.26 3.69 18.48
N ILE A 409 8.82 2.49 18.32
CA ILE A 409 8.10 1.22 18.44
C ILE A 409 7.46 1.09 19.84
N ASP A 410 8.20 1.38 20.90
CA ASP A 410 7.70 1.31 22.27
C ASP A 410 6.61 2.37 22.53
N THR A 411 6.76 3.56 21.95
CA THR A 411 5.74 4.61 22.02
C THR A 411 4.43 4.19 21.37
N ILE A 412 4.50 3.55 20.19
CA ILE A 412 3.32 3.03 19.48
C ILE A 412 2.67 1.90 20.29
N LYS A 413 3.48 0.94 20.78
CA LYS A 413 2.99 -0.21 21.54
C LYS A 413 2.24 0.18 22.81
N GLN A 414 2.62 1.28 23.48
CA GLN A 414 1.91 1.81 24.65
C GLN A 414 0.43 2.16 24.38
N VAL A 415 0.05 2.45 23.14
CA VAL A 415 -1.33 2.82 22.77
C VAL A 415 -2.09 1.63 22.19
N LEU A 416 -1.37 0.73 21.50
CA LEU A 416 -1.95 -0.41 20.78
C LEU A 416 -2.16 -1.67 21.63
N LEU A 417 -1.27 -1.91 22.60
CA LEU A 417 -1.29 -3.07 23.51
C LEU A 417 -1.68 -2.60 24.92
#